data_AF-A0A290WXR4-F1
#
_entry.id   AF-A0A290WXR4-F1
#
_cell.length_a   1.000
_cell.length_b   1.000
_cell.length_c   1.000
_cell.angle_alpha   90.00
_cell.angle_beta   90.00
_cell.angle_gamma   90.00
#
_symmetry.space_group_name_H-M   'P 1'
#
loop_
_entity.id
_entity.type
_entity.pdbx_description
1 polymer ?
#
loop_
_entity_poly.entity_id
_entity_poly.type
_entity_poly.pdbx_seq_one_letter_code
_entity_poly.pdbx_strand_id
1 'polypeptide(L)'
;MRTGLGMRSYESIIVEAELLALPPETVRVRLIEYASQAKGYDPKYPLDEEAEEALRLRRDPLIDLSLAQYGRYLDSIKPIFHCNPPGSAVRLATLANQNFRNGFLSHFPSGLFGDPEDQIQWFINAEKVELEALFSNPTLEDRFLRSVLEQEAEFAKVPEDRFRYIVSILAYNPRMSTERQSDYMDGQDEYNYESVFDAAWTLADKVEPTSQWAHALSWLYANTLRKAPYKMKPLEIAERWRPDPTNVEIMAKEVTEASPGFLSQYEMVRAGLARLAGENNDKLLQDLLTHEDRAFRAAAYIDYPLTQEMIDAAYEKDGEMAFQYSIGNEHLWRTTDGREMLRSLAWIVNEADGSGHLDAPNQFRSTEAHMEKLHPDWFKDEPSKPQDVEGAVNPDDVPATRADLAQAFVLLKNEMDNNKVVKRLDWVFWITLFIAAYLVVKIQ
;
A
#
# COMPACT_ATOMS: atom_id res chain seq x y z
N MET A 1 -21.34 -5.37 -31.30
CA MET A 1 -20.92 -5.90 -32.62
C MET A 1 -19.77 -6.87 -32.38
N ARG A 2 -20.00 -8.18 -32.54
CA ARG A 2 -18.92 -9.19 -32.50
C ARG A 2 -18.17 -9.17 -33.83
N THR A 3 -17.21 -8.28 -33.98
CA THR A 3 -16.36 -8.19 -35.17
C THR A 3 -15.14 -9.09 -34.99
N GLY A 4 -15.08 -10.16 -35.81
CA GLY A 4 -13.89 -10.99 -35.99
C GLY A 4 -13.86 -12.23 -35.09
N LEU A 5 -14.64 -13.26 -35.45
CA LEU A 5 -14.36 -14.64 -35.02
C LEU A 5 -12.99 -15.04 -35.59
N GLY A 6 -11.92 -14.69 -34.88
CA GLY A 6 -10.66 -15.42 -34.97
C GLY A 6 -11.00 -16.88 -34.71
N MET A 7 -10.68 -17.76 -35.66
CA MET A 7 -10.90 -19.19 -35.50
C MET A 7 -10.16 -19.62 -34.22
N ARG A 8 -10.91 -20.13 -33.23
CA ARG A 8 -10.33 -20.61 -31.97
C ARG A 8 -9.21 -21.60 -32.28
N SER A 9 -8.09 -21.50 -31.55
CA SER A 9 -7.00 -22.44 -31.74
C SER A 9 -7.43 -23.83 -31.25
N TYR A 10 -6.88 -24.89 -31.83
CA TYR A 10 -7.23 -26.24 -31.37
C TYR A 10 -6.71 -26.48 -29.96
N GLU A 11 -5.63 -25.80 -29.55
CA GLU A 11 -5.10 -25.84 -28.19
C GLU A 11 -6.11 -25.30 -27.17
N SER A 12 -6.78 -24.18 -27.45
CA SER A 12 -7.77 -23.62 -26.50
C SER A 12 -9.00 -24.53 -26.36
N ILE A 13 -9.43 -25.18 -27.45
CA ILE A 13 -10.52 -26.15 -27.43
C ILE A 13 -10.16 -27.40 -26.60
N ILE A 14 -8.92 -27.90 -26.70
CA ILE A 14 -8.45 -29.03 -25.90
C ILE A 14 -8.43 -28.65 -24.41
N VAL A 15 -7.88 -27.47 -24.08
CA VAL A 15 -7.81 -26.97 -22.70
C VAL A 15 -9.21 -26.79 -22.11
N GLU A 16 -10.16 -26.23 -22.85
CA GLU A 16 -11.56 -26.14 -22.44
C GLU A 16 -12.13 -27.53 -22.08
N ALA A 17 -12.01 -28.50 -22.99
CA ALA A 17 -12.54 -29.85 -22.78
C ALA A 17 -11.91 -30.55 -21.57
N GLU A 18 -10.60 -30.37 -21.35
CA GLU A 18 -9.90 -30.87 -20.17
C GLU A 18 -10.43 -30.23 -18.89
N LEU A 19 -10.52 -28.90 -18.83
CA LEU A 19 -10.99 -28.19 -17.65
C LEU A 19 -12.45 -28.51 -17.31
N LEU A 20 -13.31 -28.71 -18.32
CA LEU A 20 -14.70 -29.13 -18.12
C LEU A 20 -14.82 -30.55 -17.54
N ALA A 21 -13.87 -31.44 -17.81
CA ALA A 21 -13.84 -32.81 -17.28
C ALA A 21 -13.24 -32.91 -15.87
N LEU A 22 -12.50 -31.88 -15.41
CA LEU A 22 -11.81 -31.87 -14.13
C LEU A 22 -12.72 -31.48 -12.94
N PRO A 23 -12.42 -31.99 -11.72
CA PRO A 23 -13.11 -31.57 -10.52
C PRO A 23 -12.79 -30.09 -10.17
N PRO A 24 -13.69 -29.38 -9.48
CA PRO A 24 -13.56 -27.95 -9.19
C PRO A 24 -12.22 -27.55 -8.54
N GLU A 25 -11.69 -28.36 -7.64
CA GLU A 25 -10.42 -28.11 -6.93
C GLU A 25 -9.24 -28.08 -7.90
N THR A 26 -9.23 -28.99 -8.88
CA THR A 26 -8.19 -29.03 -9.91
C THR A 26 -8.35 -27.88 -10.89
N VAL A 27 -9.58 -27.51 -11.26
CA VAL A 27 -9.83 -26.32 -12.09
C VAL A 27 -9.28 -25.06 -11.43
N ARG A 28 -9.50 -24.89 -10.12
CA ARG A 28 -8.94 -23.77 -9.36
C ARG A 28 -7.42 -23.71 -9.43
N VAL A 29 -6.74 -24.84 -9.22
CA VAL A 29 -5.27 -24.90 -9.32
C VAL A 29 -4.80 -24.48 -10.72
N ARG A 30 -5.47 -24.96 -11.77
CA ARG A 30 -5.15 -24.56 -13.15
C ARG A 30 -5.37 -23.07 -13.42
N LEU A 31 -6.47 -22.49 -12.93
CA LEU A 31 -6.73 -21.05 -13.08
C LEU A 31 -5.66 -20.19 -12.38
N ILE A 32 -5.18 -20.61 -11.20
CA ILE A 32 -4.06 -19.96 -10.51
C ILE A 32 -2.78 -20.05 -11.34
N GLU A 33 -2.47 -21.24 -11.88
CA GLU A 33 -1.31 -21.44 -12.75
C GLU A 33 -1.38 -20.52 -13.98
N TYR A 34 -2.53 -20.48 -14.68
CA TYR A 34 -2.70 -19.64 -15.86
C TYR A 34 -2.58 -18.15 -15.51
N ALA A 35 -3.24 -17.68 -14.45
CA ALA A 35 -3.14 -16.28 -14.02
C ALA A 35 -1.68 -15.88 -13.68
N SER A 36 -0.91 -16.77 -13.03
CA SER A 36 0.50 -16.51 -12.73
C SER A 36 1.40 -16.42 -13.98
N GLN A 37 0.99 -17.04 -15.08
CA GLN A 37 1.71 -17.02 -16.36
C GLN A 37 1.27 -15.85 -17.25
N ALA A 38 0.12 -15.25 -16.98
CA ALA A 38 -0.41 -14.14 -17.77
C ALA A 38 0.49 -12.89 -17.61
N LYS A 39 1.29 -12.61 -18.64
CA LYS A 39 2.09 -11.37 -18.72
C LYS A 39 1.55 -10.49 -19.84
N GLY A 40 0.80 -9.44 -19.48
CA GLY A 40 0.22 -8.52 -20.44
C GLY A 40 -0.71 -9.23 -21.42
N TYR A 41 -0.80 -8.68 -22.64
CA TYR A 41 -1.53 -9.33 -23.72
C TYR A 41 -0.67 -10.44 -24.35
N ASP A 42 -0.80 -11.66 -23.84
CA ASP A 42 -0.24 -12.85 -24.50
C ASP A 42 -1.28 -13.50 -25.42
N PRO A 43 -1.09 -13.46 -26.76
CA PRO A 43 -1.97 -14.14 -27.71
C PRO A 43 -1.86 -15.67 -27.66
N LYS A 44 -0.87 -16.22 -26.96
CA LYS A 44 -0.70 -17.68 -26.74
C LYS A 44 -1.27 -18.13 -25.40
N TYR A 45 -2.01 -17.27 -24.71
CA TYR A 45 -2.65 -17.65 -23.46
C TYR A 45 -3.65 -18.79 -23.71
N PRO A 46 -3.54 -19.90 -22.96
CA PRO A 46 -4.24 -21.15 -23.28
C PRO A 46 -5.74 -21.11 -23.02
N LEU A 47 -6.22 -20.17 -22.21
CA LEU A 47 -7.63 -20.06 -21.82
C LEU A 47 -8.27 -18.87 -22.54
N ASP A 48 -9.19 -19.12 -23.47
CA ASP A 48 -9.95 -18.08 -24.18
C ASP A 48 -11.25 -17.71 -23.45
N GLU A 49 -11.95 -16.70 -23.96
CA GLU A 49 -13.19 -16.18 -23.39
C GLU A 49 -14.27 -17.27 -23.35
N GLU A 50 -14.39 -18.05 -24.42
CA GLU A 50 -15.34 -19.16 -24.52
C GLU A 50 -15.08 -20.25 -23.46
N ALA A 51 -13.82 -20.55 -23.16
CA ALA A 51 -13.48 -21.50 -22.11
C ALA A 51 -13.83 -21.00 -20.70
N GLU A 52 -13.60 -19.71 -20.39
CA GLU A 52 -14.04 -19.12 -19.12
C GLU A 52 -15.58 -19.10 -19.01
N GLU A 53 -16.27 -18.80 -20.10
CA GLU A 53 -17.73 -18.84 -20.17
C GLU A 53 -18.26 -20.27 -19.96
N ALA A 54 -17.64 -21.28 -20.58
CA ALA A 54 -18.00 -22.68 -20.40
C ALA A 54 -17.81 -23.13 -18.94
N LEU A 55 -16.72 -22.69 -18.29
CA LEU A 55 -16.47 -22.96 -16.87
C LEU A 55 -17.53 -22.32 -15.98
N ARG A 56 -17.88 -21.06 -16.22
CA ARG A 56 -18.96 -20.36 -15.50
C ARG A 56 -20.30 -21.08 -15.63
N LEU A 57 -20.61 -21.62 -16.80
CA LEU A 57 -21.86 -22.36 -17.04
C LEU A 57 -21.97 -23.66 -16.21
N ARG A 58 -20.88 -24.14 -15.60
CA ARG A 58 -20.93 -25.26 -14.63
C ARG A 58 -21.68 -24.90 -13.35
N ARG A 59 -21.79 -23.59 -13.01
CA ARG A 59 -22.45 -23.08 -11.79
C ARG A 59 -21.93 -23.72 -10.50
N ASP A 60 -20.63 -23.97 -10.45
CA ASP A 60 -19.97 -24.49 -9.27
C ASP A 60 -19.40 -23.32 -8.44
N PRO A 61 -19.73 -23.20 -7.14
CA PRO A 61 -19.30 -22.05 -6.33
C PRO A 61 -17.79 -21.86 -6.24
N LEU A 62 -17.00 -22.94 -6.25
CA LEU A 62 -15.54 -22.85 -6.19
C LEU A 62 -14.99 -22.39 -7.54
N ILE A 63 -15.59 -22.83 -8.65
CA ILE A 63 -15.22 -22.36 -9.98
C ILE A 63 -15.59 -20.88 -10.14
N ASP A 64 -16.79 -20.45 -9.73
CA ASP A 64 -17.21 -19.05 -9.80
C ASP A 64 -16.29 -18.15 -8.97
N LEU A 65 -15.91 -18.56 -7.75
CA LEU A 65 -14.94 -17.84 -6.94
C LEU A 65 -13.56 -17.81 -7.61
N SER A 66 -13.12 -18.91 -8.22
CA SER A 66 -11.82 -18.97 -8.89
C SER A 66 -11.78 -18.11 -10.14
N LEU A 67 -12.86 -18.09 -10.93
CA LEU A 67 -13.03 -17.21 -12.07
C LEU A 67 -13.08 -15.74 -11.62
N ALA A 68 -13.77 -15.44 -10.52
CA ALA A 68 -13.77 -14.09 -9.95
C ALA A 68 -12.35 -13.63 -9.56
N GLN A 69 -11.53 -14.50 -8.96
CA GLN A 69 -10.16 -14.18 -8.52
C GLN A 69 -9.13 -14.13 -9.65
N TYR A 70 -9.24 -15.00 -10.64
CA TYR A 70 -8.17 -15.30 -11.60
C TYR A 70 -8.58 -15.23 -13.07
N GLY A 71 -9.88 -15.06 -13.36
CA GLY A 71 -10.39 -14.94 -14.72
C GLY A 71 -9.89 -13.68 -15.41
N ARG A 72 -9.77 -13.74 -16.73
CA ARG A 72 -9.18 -12.70 -17.57
C ARG A 72 -10.23 -11.92 -18.35
N TYR A 73 -11.35 -12.54 -18.73
CA TYR A 73 -12.31 -11.92 -19.64
C TYR A 73 -13.50 -11.33 -18.87
N LEU A 74 -13.62 -10.01 -18.91
CA LEU A 74 -14.67 -9.28 -18.19
C LEU A 74 -16.08 -9.74 -18.58
N ASP A 75 -16.33 -10.08 -19.84
CA ASP A 75 -17.65 -10.52 -20.30
C ASP A 75 -18.08 -11.85 -19.65
N SER A 76 -17.12 -12.75 -19.40
CA SER A 76 -17.36 -14.00 -18.65
C SER A 76 -17.53 -13.73 -17.15
N ILE A 77 -16.79 -12.79 -16.56
CA ILE A 77 -16.87 -12.54 -15.11
C ILE A 77 -18.03 -11.62 -14.71
N LYS A 78 -18.47 -10.73 -15.59
CA LYS A 78 -19.55 -9.78 -15.33
C LYS A 78 -20.84 -10.45 -14.82
N PRO A 79 -21.35 -11.55 -15.42
CA PRO A 79 -22.49 -12.27 -14.86
C PRO A 79 -22.26 -12.78 -13.43
N ILE A 80 -21.03 -13.20 -13.09
CA ILE A 80 -20.69 -13.66 -11.73
C ILE A 80 -20.82 -12.49 -10.75
N PHE A 81 -20.30 -11.32 -11.10
CA PHE A 81 -20.41 -10.11 -10.28
C PHE A 81 -21.87 -9.70 -10.01
N HIS A 82 -22.70 -9.67 -11.05
CA HIS A 82 -24.10 -9.23 -10.95
C HIS A 82 -25.04 -10.26 -10.31
N CYS A 83 -24.73 -11.56 -10.39
CA CYS A 83 -25.56 -12.60 -9.76
C CYS A 83 -25.35 -12.73 -8.25
N ASN A 84 -24.29 -12.15 -7.69
CA ASN A 84 -23.94 -12.29 -6.29
C ASN A 84 -24.33 -11.04 -5.47
N PRO A 85 -24.70 -11.20 -4.19
CA PRO A 85 -25.10 -10.06 -3.35
C PRO A 85 -23.88 -9.18 -3.01
N PRO A 86 -24.08 -7.84 -2.83
CA PRO A 86 -23.02 -6.93 -2.39
C PRO A 86 -22.25 -7.46 -1.17
N GLY A 87 -20.94 -7.22 -1.15
CA GLY A 87 -20.06 -7.64 -0.05
C GLY A 87 -19.72 -9.14 -0.02
N SER A 88 -20.30 -9.95 -0.91
CA SER A 88 -19.95 -11.36 -1.02
C SER A 88 -18.49 -11.57 -1.43
N ALA A 89 -17.88 -12.68 -0.96
CA ALA A 89 -16.50 -13.03 -1.28
C ALA A 89 -16.23 -13.09 -2.80
N VAL A 90 -17.21 -13.50 -3.59
CA VAL A 90 -17.11 -13.57 -5.06
C VAL A 90 -17.06 -12.17 -5.69
N ARG A 91 -17.85 -11.22 -5.21
CA ARG A 91 -17.79 -9.83 -5.70
C ARG A 91 -16.50 -9.14 -5.29
N LEU A 92 -16.09 -9.30 -4.03
CA LEU A 92 -14.81 -8.78 -3.54
C LEU A 92 -13.64 -9.35 -4.34
N ALA A 93 -13.64 -10.66 -4.62
CA ALA A 93 -12.67 -11.31 -5.48
C ALA A 93 -12.65 -10.71 -6.90
N THR A 94 -13.82 -10.45 -7.48
CA THR A 94 -13.92 -9.82 -8.80
C THR A 94 -13.30 -8.42 -8.80
N LEU A 95 -13.63 -7.59 -7.82
CA LEU A 95 -13.10 -6.20 -7.75
C LEU A 95 -11.58 -6.17 -7.51
N ALA A 96 -11.06 -7.14 -6.76
CA ALA A 96 -9.62 -7.27 -6.48
C ALA A 96 -8.82 -8.01 -7.58
N ASN A 97 -9.48 -8.53 -8.62
CA ASN A 97 -8.82 -9.32 -9.65
C ASN A 97 -7.93 -8.44 -10.56
N GLN A 98 -6.65 -8.80 -10.63
CA GLN A 98 -5.61 -8.05 -11.34
C GLN A 98 -5.42 -8.50 -12.80
N ASN A 99 -6.07 -9.60 -13.21
CA ASN A 99 -5.85 -10.22 -14.52
C ASN A 99 -6.63 -9.56 -15.65
N PHE A 100 -7.59 -8.67 -15.34
CA PHE A 100 -8.41 -8.04 -16.36
C PHE A 100 -7.62 -7.16 -17.32
N ARG A 101 -6.54 -6.50 -16.85
CA ARG A 101 -5.68 -5.64 -17.68
C ARG A 101 -5.04 -6.38 -18.86
N ASN A 102 -5.00 -7.71 -18.81
CA ASN A 102 -4.42 -8.54 -19.86
C ASN A 102 -5.40 -8.78 -21.02
N GLY A 103 -6.67 -8.43 -20.92
CA GLY A 103 -7.66 -8.60 -21.99
C GLY A 103 -7.49 -7.60 -23.14
N PHE A 104 -7.73 -8.03 -24.39
CA PHE A 104 -7.83 -7.09 -25.50
C PHE A 104 -9.05 -6.17 -25.30
N LEU A 105 -8.85 -4.85 -25.27
CA LEU A 105 -9.91 -3.84 -25.05
C LEU A 105 -10.62 -3.92 -23.68
N SER A 106 -9.98 -4.49 -22.66
CA SER A 106 -10.54 -4.54 -21.31
C SER A 106 -10.47 -3.16 -20.63
N HIS A 107 -11.63 -2.52 -20.43
CA HIS A 107 -11.76 -1.27 -19.67
C HIS A 107 -12.16 -1.54 -18.22
N PHE A 108 -11.28 -2.14 -17.43
CA PHE A 108 -11.57 -2.39 -16.01
C PHE A 108 -11.36 -1.12 -15.17
N PRO A 109 -12.36 -0.70 -14.36
CA PRO A 109 -13.55 -1.46 -13.96
C PRO A 109 -14.84 -1.13 -14.74
N SER A 110 -14.85 -0.14 -15.62
CA SER A 110 -16.06 0.31 -16.33
C SER A 110 -16.80 -0.81 -17.08
N GLY A 111 -16.07 -1.74 -17.72
CA GLY A 111 -16.65 -2.89 -18.42
C GLY A 111 -17.45 -3.84 -17.51
N LEU A 112 -17.10 -3.92 -16.22
CA LEU A 112 -17.78 -4.76 -15.24
C LEU A 112 -19.23 -4.28 -14.99
N PHE A 113 -19.42 -2.96 -14.95
CA PHE A 113 -20.73 -2.34 -14.72
C PHE A 113 -21.54 -2.29 -16.02
N GLY A 114 -20.89 -2.03 -17.15
CA GLY A 114 -21.55 -1.90 -18.44
C GLY A 114 -22.04 -0.49 -18.69
N ASP A 115 -23.15 -0.10 -18.06
CA ASP A 115 -23.68 1.26 -18.21
C ASP A 115 -23.01 2.22 -17.21
N PRO A 116 -22.62 3.44 -17.64
CA PRO A 116 -22.04 4.43 -16.73
C PRO A 116 -22.97 4.82 -15.57
N GLU A 117 -24.29 4.88 -15.77
CA GLU A 117 -25.22 5.21 -14.68
C GLU A 117 -25.25 4.09 -13.63
N ASP A 118 -25.21 2.82 -14.05
CA ASP A 118 -25.11 1.68 -13.13
C ASP A 118 -23.82 1.71 -12.32
N GLN A 119 -22.70 2.12 -12.95
CA GLN A 119 -21.44 2.35 -12.27
C GLN A 119 -21.60 3.43 -11.20
N ILE A 120 -22.14 4.59 -11.54
CA ILE A 120 -22.34 5.68 -10.57
C ILE A 120 -23.28 5.28 -9.44
N GLN A 121 -24.39 4.59 -9.73
CA GLN A 121 -25.28 4.08 -8.69
C GLN A 121 -24.58 3.07 -7.78
N TRP A 122 -23.71 2.23 -8.33
CA TRP A 122 -22.86 1.37 -7.52
C TRP A 122 -21.92 2.18 -6.63
N PHE A 123 -21.23 3.20 -7.15
CA PHE A 123 -20.37 4.08 -6.36
C PHE A 123 -21.09 4.74 -5.18
N ILE A 124 -22.33 5.16 -5.40
CA ILE A 124 -23.17 5.79 -4.38
C ILE A 124 -23.55 4.78 -3.30
N ASN A 125 -23.85 3.52 -3.66
CA ASN A 125 -24.47 2.54 -2.78
C ASN A 125 -23.55 1.40 -2.30
N ALA A 126 -22.35 1.25 -2.86
CA ALA A 126 -21.44 0.15 -2.59
C ALA A 126 -21.07 0.06 -1.10
N GLU A 127 -20.84 -1.15 -0.62
CA GLU A 127 -20.29 -1.33 0.71
C GLU A 127 -18.84 -0.83 0.77
N LYS A 128 -18.41 -0.39 1.94
CA LYS A 128 -17.03 0.09 2.15
C LYS A 128 -15.98 -0.93 1.71
N VAL A 129 -16.18 -2.20 2.06
CA VAL A 129 -15.31 -3.31 1.69
C VAL A 129 -15.21 -3.52 0.18
N GLU A 130 -16.26 -3.22 -0.58
CA GLU A 130 -16.22 -3.33 -2.04
C GLU A 130 -15.40 -2.18 -2.66
N LEU A 131 -15.53 -0.97 -2.11
CA LEU A 131 -14.70 0.17 -2.53
C LEU A 131 -13.23 -0.09 -2.19
N GLU A 132 -12.94 -0.62 -1.00
CA GLU A 132 -11.59 -1.03 -0.62
C GLU A 132 -11.03 -2.08 -1.57
N ALA A 133 -11.80 -3.12 -1.90
CA ALA A 133 -11.38 -4.15 -2.85
C ALA A 133 -11.07 -3.58 -4.25
N LEU A 134 -11.91 -2.68 -4.75
CA LEU A 134 -11.70 -2.05 -6.05
C LEU A 134 -10.50 -1.10 -6.04
N PHE A 135 -10.48 -0.14 -5.12
CA PHE A 135 -9.47 0.92 -5.09
C PHE A 135 -8.13 0.50 -4.50
N SER A 136 -8.01 -0.71 -3.95
CA SER A 136 -6.70 -1.32 -3.64
C SER A 136 -6.13 -2.11 -4.82
N ASN A 137 -6.89 -2.29 -5.91
CA ASN A 137 -6.43 -3.02 -7.08
C ASN A 137 -5.40 -2.18 -7.87
N PRO A 138 -4.15 -2.64 -8.03
CA PRO A 138 -3.09 -1.88 -8.71
C PRO A 138 -3.26 -1.84 -10.24
N THR A 139 -4.27 -2.54 -10.79
CA THR A 139 -4.46 -2.69 -12.24
C THR A 139 -5.65 -1.91 -12.79
N LEU A 140 -6.22 -0.99 -12.01
CA LEU A 140 -7.24 -0.07 -12.48
C LEU A 140 -6.75 0.73 -13.69
N GLU A 141 -7.64 0.96 -14.66
CA GLU A 141 -7.32 1.75 -15.85
C GLU A 141 -7.02 3.21 -15.49
N ASP A 142 -5.96 3.75 -16.06
CA ASP A 142 -5.50 5.13 -15.80
C ASP A 142 -6.57 6.18 -16.14
N ARG A 143 -7.27 6.00 -17.26
CA ARG A 143 -8.37 6.88 -17.65
C ARG A 143 -9.49 6.88 -16.61
N PHE A 144 -9.84 5.70 -16.09
CA PHE A 144 -10.87 5.59 -15.06
C PHE A 144 -10.44 6.31 -13.77
N LEU A 145 -9.21 6.07 -13.30
CA LEU A 145 -8.68 6.73 -12.10
C LEU A 145 -8.66 8.25 -12.27
N ARG A 146 -8.22 8.74 -13.43
CA ARG A 146 -8.25 10.16 -13.76
C ARG A 146 -9.67 10.72 -13.70
N SER A 147 -10.63 10.09 -14.37
CA SER A 147 -12.04 10.55 -14.37
C SER A 147 -12.64 10.60 -12.98
N VAL A 148 -12.32 9.64 -12.11
CA VAL A 148 -12.73 9.64 -10.69
C VAL A 148 -12.11 10.83 -9.95
N LEU A 149 -10.79 10.98 -10.00
CA LEU A 149 -10.06 12.03 -9.28
C LEU A 149 -10.41 13.44 -9.77
N GLU A 150 -10.62 13.61 -11.07
CA GLU A 150 -11.04 14.89 -11.64
C GLU A 150 -12.51 15.22 -11.41
N GLN A 151 -13.29 14.26 -10.89
CA GLN A 151 -14.75 14.32 -10.81
C GLN A 151 -15.37 14.68 -12.17
N GLU A 152 -14.92 14.02 -13.26
CA GLU A 152 -15.54 14.19 -14.58
C GLU A 152 -17.06 13.88 -14.49
N ALA A 153 -17.86 14.49 -15.36
CA ALA A 153 -19.31 14.74 -15.22
C ALA A 153 -20.17 13.67 -14.50
N GLU A 154 -19.94 12.38 -14.75
CA GLU A 154 -20.68 11.28 -14.13
C GLU A 154 -20.29 11.08 -12.66
N PHE A 155 -19.00 11.17 -12.34
CA PHE A 155 -18.45 11.03 -10.99
C PHE A 155 -18.75 12.23 -10.09
N ALA A 156 -19.05 13.41 -10.65
CA ALA A 156 -19.53 14.55 -9.88
C ALA A 156 -20.85 14.29 -9.13
N LYS A 157 -21.59 13.23 -9.50
CA LYS A 157 -22.80 12.79 -8.79
C LYS A 157 -22.49 12.00 -7.51
N VAL A 158 -21.26 11.53 -7.32
CA VAL A 158 -20.86 10.77 -6.13
C VAL A 158 -20.82 11.70 -4.92
N PRO A 159 -21.52 11.38 -3.81
CA PRO A 159 -21.50 12.20 -2.60
C PRO A 159 -20.08 12.49 -2.12
N GLU A 160 -19.85 13.71 -1.64
CA GLU A 160 -18.52 14.17 -1.24
C GLU A 160 -17.87 13.27 -0.18
N ASP A 161 -18.61 12.86 0.85
CA ASP A 161 -18.11 11.95 1.88
C ASP A 161 -17.64 10.60 1.31
N ARG A 162 -18.34 10.12 0.27
CA ARG A 162 -18.02 8.87 -0.42
C ARG A 162 -16.77 9.05 -1.28
N PHE A 163 -16.70 10.14 -2.04
CA PHE A 163 -15.54 10.46 -2.85
C PHE A 163 -14.28 10.65 -2.00
N ARG A 164 -14.39 11.36 -0.89
CA ARG A 164 -13.29 11.53 0.07
C ARG A 164 -12.79 10.21 0.63
N TYR A 165 -13.69 9.28 0.96
CA TYR A 165 -13.30 7.93 1.40
C TYR A 165 -12.56 7.15 0.30
N ILE A 166 -12.99 7.25 -0.97
CA ILE A 166 -12.27 6.68 -2.12
C ILE A 166 -10.85 7.25 -2.22
N VAL A 167 -10.71 8.57 -2.08
CA VAL A 167 -9.39 9.23 -2.08
C VAL A 167 -8.50 8.71 -0.95
N SER A 168 -9.04 8.51 0.25
CA SER A 168 -8.29 7.92 1.37
C SER A 168 -7.83 6.49 1.11
N ILE A 169 -8.62 5.67 0.40
CA ILE A 169 -8.20 4.31 0.02
C ILE A 169 -7.09 4.37 -1.04
N LEU A 170 -7.25 5.25 -2.04
CA LEU A 170 -6.28 5.41 -3.13
C LEU A 170 -4.88 5.77 -2.64
N ALA A 171 -4.75 6.43 -1.48
CA ALA A 171 -3.46 6.68 -0.84
C ALA A 171 -2.60 5.42 -0.65
N TYR A 172 -3.23 4.25 -0.51
CA TYR A 172 -2.54 2.96 -0.33
C TYR A 172 -2.50 2.12 -1.61
N ASN A 173 -3.04 2.62 -2.72
CA ASN A 173 -2.98 1.90 -3.98
C ASN A 173 -1.57 2.01 -4.57
N PRO A 174 -0.88 0.89 -4.89
CA PRO A 174 0.45 0.91 -5.48
C PRO A 174 0.55 1.75 -6.77
N ARG A 175 -0.55 1.88 -7.51
CA ARG A 175 -0.62 2.72 -8.71
C ARG A 175 -0.29 4.18 -8.44
N MET A 176 -0.54 4.69 -7.22
CA MET A 176 -0.26 6.09 -6.88
C MET A 176 1.23 6.37 -6.65
N SER A 177 2.05 5.36 -6.35
CA SER A 177 3.49 5.51 -6.06
C SER A 177 4.42 4.89 -7.11
N THR A 178 3.89 4.07 -8.02
CA THR A 178 4.69 3.35 -9.01
C THR A 178 5.11 4.29 -10.15
N GLU A 179 6.39 4.22 -10.55
CA GLU A 179 6.86 4.85 -11.79
C GLU A 179 6.56 3.99 -13.02
N ARG A 180 6.33 4.63 -14.17
CA ARG A 180 6.14 3.90 -15.41
C ARG A 180 7.45 3.26 -15.85
N GLN A 181 7.49 1.94 -15.81
CA GLN A 181 8.56 1.16 -16.44
C GLN A 181 8.16 0.86 -17.88
N SER A 182 8.64 1.66 -18.83
CA SER A 182 8.42 1.38 -20.25
C SER A 182 9.68 1.63 -21.07
N ASP A 183 10.12 0.60 -21.77
CA ASP A 183 11.23 0.69 -22.73
C ASP A 183 10.81 1.38 -24.04
N TYR A 184 9.50 1.64 -24.22
CA TYR A 184 8.93 2.19 -25.44
C TYR A 184 8.17 3.50 -25.15
N MET A 185 8.49 4.54 -25.92
CA MET A 185 7.79 5.81 -25.85
C MET A 185 6.49 5.74 -26.65
N ASP A 186 5.38 5.39 -26.00
CA ASP A 186 4.04 5.70 -26.49
C ASP A 186 3.51 6.93 -25.76
N GLY A 187 3.45 8.05 -26.47
CA GLY A 187 3.06 9.34 -25.90
C GLY A 187 1.60 9.38 -25.39
N GLN A 188 0.70 8.56 -25.93
CA GLN A 188 -0.69 8.53 -25.45
C GLN A 188 -0.80 7.76 -24.13
N ASP A 189 -0.13 6.61 -24.03
CA ASP A 189 -0.09 5.84 -22.79
C ASP A 189 0.72 6.55 -21.71
N GLU A 190 1.79 7.27 -22.10
CA GLU A 190 2.56 8.12 -21.18
C GLU A 190 1.69 9.22 -20.59
N TYR A 191 0.98 9.94 -21.46
CA TYR A 191 0.04 10.97 -21.06
C TYR A 191 -1.04 10.42 -20.13
N ASN A 192 -1.66 9.28 -20.47
CA ASN A 192 -2.70 8.68 -19.62
C ASN A 192 -2.12 8.29 -18.26
N TYR A 193 -0.94 7.66 -18.23
CA TYR A 193 -0.29 7.25 -17.00
C TYR A 193 0.01 8.43 -16.08
N GLU A 194 0.60 9.49 -16.62
CA GLU A 194 0.99 10.67 -15.83
C GLU A 194 -0.22 11.49 -15.39
N SER A 195 -1.29 11.54 -16.20
CA SER A 195 -2.49 12.31 -15.89
C SER A 195 -3.21 11.88 -14.60
N VAL A 196 -2.98 10.66 -14.11
CA VAL A 196 -3.50 10.20 -12.82
C VAL A 196 -2.87 10.98 -11.66
N PHE A 197 -1.55 11.20 -11.71
CA PHE A 197 -0.84 11.99 -10.69
C PHE A 197 -1.26 13.46 -10.78
N ASP A 198 -1.42 13.98 -11.99
CA ASP A 198 -1.91 15.35 -12.18
C ASP A 198 -3.30 15.54 -11.56
N ALA A 199 -4.21 14.58 -11.79
CA ALA A 199 -5.55 14.60 -11.20
C ALA A 199 -5.50 14.53 -9.66
N ALA A 200 -4.62 13.68 -9.11
CA ALA A 200 -4.44 13.57 -7.66
C ALA A 200 -3.93 14.88 -7.04
N TRP A 201 -2.86 15.47 -7.58
CA TRP A 201 -2.27 16.70 -7.04
C TRP A 201 -3.19 17.92 -7.21
N THR A 202 -3.98 17.98 -8.28
CA THR A 202 -4.93 19.08 -8.51
C THR A 202 -6.15 19.03 -7.58
N LEU A 203 -6.39 17.94 -6.85
CA LEU A 203 -7.47 17.89 -5.85
C LEU A 203 -7.34 18.99 -4.80
N ALA A 204 -6.12 19.29 -4.35
CA ALA A 204 -5.87 20.35 -3.38
C ALA A 204 -6.31 21.74 -3.86
N ASP A 205 -6.45 21.94 -5.17
CA ASP A 205 -6.97 23.18 -5.74
C ASP A 205 -8.50 23.17 -5.90
N LYS A 206 -9.12 21.98 -5.99
CA LYS A 206 -10.55 21.84 -6.28
C LYS A 206 -11.42 21.73 -5.04
N VAL A 207 -10.94 21.04 -4.00
CA VAL A 207 -11.74 20.76 -2.81
C VAL A 207 -11.66 21.89 -1.78
N GLU A 208 -12.68 21.99 -0.93
CA GLU A 208 -12.68 22.90 0.20
C GLU A 208 -11.66 22.47 1.26
N PRO A 209 -10.85 23.38 1.84
CA PRO A 209 -9.81 23.07 2.81
C PRO A 209 -10.41 22.77 4.19
N THR A 210 -11.10 21.65 4.29
CA THR A 210 -11.71 21.14 5.54
C THR A 210 -10.80 20.12 6.20
N SER A 211 -11.01 19.87 7.50
CA SER A 211 -10.19 18.90 8.25
C SER A 211 -10.33 17.47 7.73
N GLN A 212 -11.48 17.14 7.13
CA GLN A 212 -11.74 15.83 6.57
C GLN A 212 -10.97 15.65 5.26
N TRP A 213 -10.96 16.67 4.40
CA TRP A 213 -10.16 16.66 3.18
C TRP A 213 -8.66 16.71 3.47
N ALA A 214 -8.24 17.48 4.48
CA ALA A 214 -6.85 17.50 4.91
C ALA A 214 -6.37 16.10 5.30
N HIS A 215 -7.19 15.34 6.02
CA HIS A 215 -6.90 13.94 6.35
C HIS A 215 -6.83 13.03 5.12
N ALA A 216 -7.73 13.19 4.14
CA ALA A 216 -7.67 12.36 2.94
C ALA A 216 -6.45 12.67 2.06
N LEU A 217 -6.15 13.96 1.86
CA LEU A 217 -5.05 14.41 1.02
C LEU A 217 -3.68 14.23 1.66
N SER A 218 -3.56 14.31 2.99
CA SER A 218 -2.29 14.06 3.69
C SER A 218 -1.75 12.66 3.40
N TRP A 219 -2.60 11.64 3.48
CA TRP A 219 -2.25 10.26 3.15
C TRP A 219 -1.99 10.08 1.66
N LEU A 220 -2.83 10.67 0.80
CA LEU A 220 -2.66 10.59 -0.64
C LEU A 220 -1.29 11.17 -1.06
N TYR A 221 -0.95 12.37 -0.60
CA TYR A 221 0.27 13.07 -0.99
C TYR A 221 1.54 12.52 -0.34
N ALA A 222 1.42 11.82 0.78
CA ALA A 222 2.54 11.07 1.32
C ALA A 222 3.00 9.94 0.37
N ASN A 223 2.06 9.34 -0.37
CA ASN A 223 2.29 8.16 -1.21
C ASN A 223 2.24 8.44 -2.72
N THR A 224 1.81 9.63 -3.15
CA THR A 224 1.69 9.93 -4.58
C THR A 224 3.05 10.25 -5.18
N LEU A 225 3.33 9.70 -6.36
CA LEU A 225 4.53 10.01 -7.12
C LEU A 225 4.65 11.51 -7.37
N ARG A 226 5.85 12.06 -7.15
CA ARG A 226 6.14 13.51 -7.15
C ARG A 226 6.23 14.11 -8.55
N LYS A 227 5.28 13.80 -9.44
CA LYS A 227 5.19 14.42 -10.76
C LYS A 227 4.17 15.54 -10.75
N ALA A 228 4.67 16.77 -10.86
CA ALA A 228 3.83 17.96 -10.87
C ALA A 228 3.20 18.21 -12.25
N PRO A 229 1.91 18.59 -12.32
CA PRO A 229 1.34 19.11 -13.56
C PRO A 229 2.11 20.33 -14.04
N TYR A 230 2.36 20.43 -15.35
CA TYR A 230 3.17 21.49 -15.98
C TYR A 230 2.80 22.94 -15.60
N LYS A 231 1.57 23.20 -15.12
CA LYS A 231 1.07 24.54 -14.74
C LYS A 231 0.67 24.68 -13.29
N MET A 232 0.86 23.64 -12.48
CA MET A 232 0.52 23.73 -11.07
C MET A 232 1.49 24.67 -10.36
N LYS A 233 0.99 25.41 -9.39
CA LYS A 233 1.79 26.25 -8.51
C LYS A 233 1.63 25.74 -7.07
N PRO A 234 2.36 24.68 -6.68
CA PRO A 234 2.05 23.95 -5.46
C PRO A 234 2.15 24.82 -4.20
N LEU A 235 3.12 25.74 -4.14
CA LEU A 235 3.30 26.64 -3.00
C LEU A 235 2.15 27.66 -2.87
N GLU A 236 1.61 28.17 -3.98
CA GLU A 236 0.43 29.06 -3.94
C GLU A 236 -0.81 28.29 -3.46
N ILE A 237 -0.95 27.02 -3.86
CA ILE A 237 -2.05 26.15 -3.40
C ILE A 237 -1.88 25.81 -1.92
N ALA A 238 -0.65 25.59 -1.44
CA ALA A 238 -0.37 25.26 -0.04
C ALA A 238 -0.86 26.34 0.93
N GLU A 239 -0.83 27.61 0.54
CA GLU A 239 -1.35 28.72 1.37
C GLU A 239 -2.85 28.59 1.68
N ARG A 240 -3.63 27.99 0.78
CA ARG A 240 -5.06 27.74 1.01
C ARG A 240 -5.33 26.71 2.09
N TRP A 241 -4.36 25.85 2.35
CA TRP A 241 -4.44 24.78 3.34
C TRP A 241 -3.96 25.23 4.72
N ARG A 242 -3.80 26.53 4.95
CA ARG A 242 -3.65 27.07 6.31
C ARG A 242 -5.03 27.07 6.99
N PRO A 243 -5.17 26.50 8.19
CA PRO A 243 -6.38 26.64 8.98
C PRO A 243 -6.77 28.11 9.15
N ASP A 244 -8.07 28.41 9.08
CA ASP A 244 -8.58 29.75 9.36
C ASP A 244 -8.29 30.10 10.83
N PRO A 245 -7.47 31.14 11.13
CA PRO A 245 -7.11 31.50 12.49
C PRO A 245 -8.30 31.96 13.32
N THR A 246 -9.42 32.32 12.69
CA THR A 246 -10.66 32.71 13.38
C THR A 246 -11.50 31.49 13.81
N ASN A 247 -11.25 30.32 13.21
CA ASN A 247 -11.93 29.08 13.56
C ASN A 247 -11.22 28.39 14.74
N VAL A 248 -11.65 28.75 15.95
CA VAL A 248 -11.07 28.26 17.22
C VAL A 248 -11.08 26.73 17.32
N GLU A 249 -12.10 26.06 16.79
CA GLU A 249 -12.22 24.60 16.85
C GLU A 249 -11.17 23.91 15.97
N ILE A 250 -10.99 24.37 14.73
CA ILE A 250 -9.97 23.83 13.83
C ILE A 250 -8.58 24.13 14.39
N MET A 251 -8.34 25.34 14.91
CA MET A 251 -7.06 25.70 15.51
C MET A 251 -6.72 24.83 16.74
N ALA A 252 -7.70 24.56 17.61
CA ALA A 252 -7.50 23.69 18.76
C ALA A 252 -7.18 22.24 18.33
N LYS A 253 -7.86 21.74 17.29
CA LYS A 253 -7.58 20.42 16.71
C LYS A 253 -6.18 20.38 16.09
N GLU A 254 -5.80 21.40 15.33
CA GLU A 254 -4.48 21.53 14.72
C GLU A 254 -3.37 21.47 15.78
N VAL A 255 -3.49 22.23 16.87
CA VAL A 255 -2.52 22.24 17.98
C VAL A 255 -2.47 20.88 18.69
N THR A 256 -3.57 20.14 18.74
CA THR A 256 -3.62 18.82 19.37
C THR A 256 -3.00 17.73 18.48
N GLU A 257 -3.23 17.81 17.16
CA GLU A 257 -2.67 16.87 16.18
C GLU A 257 -1.19 17.14 15.90
N ALA A 258 -0.79 18.41 15.90
CA ALA A 258 0.60 18.84 15.80
C ALA A 258 1.36 18.50 17.08
N SER A 259 2.09 17.39 17.08
CA SER A 259 3.01 17.05 18.18
C SER A 259 4.42 17.57 17.88
N PRO A 260 5.34 17.57 18.87
CA PRO A 260 6.75 17.92 18.64
C PRO A 260 7.41 17.09 17.52
N GLY A 261 7.01 15.83 17.33
CA GLY A 261 7.56 14.94 16.31
C GLY A 261 6.75 14.86 15.00
N PHE A 262 5.46 15.20 15.02
CA PHE A 262 4.55 14.92 13.90
C PHE A 262 3.78 16.16 13.43
N LEU A 263 3.61 16.27 12.11
CA LEU A 263 2.77 17.26 11.47
C LEU A 263 1.28 16.96 11.66
N SER A 264 0.46 18.02 11.75
CA SER A 264 -0.99 17.93 11.63
C SER A 264 -1.40 17.47 10.22
N GLN A 265 -2.68 17.15 10.03
CA GLN A 265 -3.18 16.78 8.69
C GLN A 265 -3.07 17.92 7.68
N TYR A 266 -3.35 19.17 8.08
CA TYR A 266 -3.20 20.33 7.18
C TYR A 266 -1.73 20.60 6.86
N GLU A 267 -0.84 20.48 7.86
CA GLU A 267 0.60 20.59 7.65
C GLU A 267 1.13 19.52 6.70
N MET A 268 0.66 18.27 6.82
CA MET A 268 1.04 17.20 5.89
C MET A 268 0.63 17.50 4.44
N VAL A 269 -0.55 18.12 4.21
CA VAL A 269 -0.94 18.57 2.87
C VAL A 269 0.02 19.64 2.35
N ARG A 270 0.36 20.64 3.18
CA ARG A 270 1.32 21.70 2.81
C ARG A 270 2.72 21.13 2.54
N ALA A 271 3.16 20.17 3.35
CA ALA A 271 4.42 19.45 3.16
C ALA A 271 4.43 18.69 1.83
N GLY A 272 3.36 17.95 1.51
CA GLY A 272 3.22 17.25 0.22
C GLY A 272 3.30 18.20 -0.98
N LEU A 273 2.64 19.35 -0.91
CA LEU A 273 2.69 20.38 -1.97
C LEU A 273 4.08 21.05 -2.06
N ALA A 274 4.76 21.27 -0.93
CA ALA A 274 6.12 21.81 -0.91
C ALA A 274 7.14 20.80 -1.49
N ARG A 275 6.99 19.50 -1.21
CA ARG A 275 7.76 18.42 -1.84
C ARG A 275 7.58 18.45 -3.36
N LEU A 276 6.33 18.54 -3.82
CA LEU A 276 5.99 18.62 -5.24
C LEU A 276 6.63 19.83 -5.94
N ALA A 277 6.69 20.99 -5.26
CA ALA A 277 7.37 22.17 -5.79
C ALA A 277 8.89 21.99 -5.92
N GLY A 278 9.48 21.16 -5.04
CA GLY A 278 10.90 20.89 -4.99
C GLY A 278 11.43 19.96 -6.07
N GLU A 279 10.61 19.04 -6.60
CA GLU A 279 11.02 17.97 -7.53
C GLU A 279 11.91 18.47 -8.69
N ASN A 280 11.61 19.65 -9.25
CA ASN A 280 12.34 20.20 -10.39
C ASN A 280 13.09 21.50 -10.05
N ASN A 281 13.31 21.80 -8.77
CA ASN A 281 13.88 23.06 -8.34
C ASN A 281 14.75 22.95 -7.09
N ASP A 282 15.97 22.43 -7.26
CA ASP A 282 16.98 22.32 -6.19
C ASP A 282 17.28 23.64 -5.47
N LYS A 283 17.00 24.78 -6.10
CA LYS A 283 17.23 26.10 -5.51
C LYS A 283 16.27 26.40 -4.36
N LEU A 284 15.17 25.67 -4.24
CA LEU A 284 14.20 25.84 -3.14
C LEU A 284 14.68 25.28 -1.81
N LEU A 285 15.74 24.45 -1.79
CA LEU A 285 16.20 23.81 -0.54
C LEU A 285 16.40 24.81 0.60
N GLN A 286 17.15 25.88 0.36
CA GLN A 286 17.45 26.88 1.39
C GLN A 286 16.20 27.65 1.82
N ASP A 287 15.33 27.98 0.87
CA ASP A 287 14.07 28.67 1.15
C ASP A 287 13.15 27.79 2.00
N LEU A 288 13.10 26.48 1.73
CA LEU A 288 12.31 25.51 2.49
C LEU A 288 12.87 25.29 3.90
N LEU A 289 14.19 25.10 4.05
CA LEU A 289 14.84 24.88 5.35
C LEU A 289 14.70 26.07 6.30
N THR A 290 14.65 27.29 5.76
CA THR A 290 14.54 28.53 6.55
C THR A 290 13.12 29.07 6.64
N HIS A 291 12.15 28.38 6.03
CA HIS A 291 10.76 28.80 6.01
C HIS A 291 10.16 28.83 7.42
N GLU A 292 9.25 29.76 7.72
CA GLU A 292 8.60 29.88 9.04
C GLU A 292 7.63 28.72 9.33
N ASP A 293 6.90 28.27 8.30
CA ASP A 293 6.02 27.11 8.40
C ASP A 293 6.81 25.80 8.45
N ARG A 294 6.63 25.04 9.52
CA ARG A 294 7.34 23.77 9.76
C ARG A 294 7.01 22.69 8.73
N ALA A 295 5.84 22.75 8.09
CA ALA A 295 5.49 21.83 7.01
C ALA A 295 6.43 21.95 5.80
N PHE A 296 6.88 23.17 5.49
CA PHE A 296 7.79 23.44 4.39
C PHE A 296 9.21 22.96 4.72
N ARG A 297 9.63 23.13 5.97
CA ARG A 297 10.89 22.56 6.48
C ARG A 297 10.87 21.03 6.43
N ALA A 298 9.78 20.40 6.88
CA ALA A 298 9.60 18.96 6.78
C ALA A 298 9.69 18.45 5.34
N ALA A 299 9.16 19.17 4.36
CA ALA A 299 9.32 18.81 2.94
C ALA A 299 10.80 18.74 2.51
N ALA A 300 11.65 19.63 3.02
CA ALA A 300 13.09 19.55 2.78
C ALA A 300 13.72 18.33 3.45
N TYR A 301 13.30 18.00 4.68
CA TYR A 301 13.81 16.85 5.44
C TYR A 301 13.58 15.52 4.75
N ILE A 302 12.42 15.36 4.11
CA ILE A 302 12.02 14.09 3.48
C ILE A 302 12.82 13.81 2.20
N ASP A 303 13.07 14.84 1.38
CA ASP A 303 13.34 14.61 -0.04
C ASP A 303 14.63 15.24 -0.57
N TYR A 304 15.32 16.08 0.19
CA TYR A 304 16.51 16.77 -0.32
C TYR A 304 17.81 16.15 0.20
N PRO A 305 18.92 16.28 -0.55
CA PRO A 305 20.24 15.94 -0.02
C PRO A 305 20.64 16.96 1.06
N LEU A 306 20.69 16.52 2.31
CA LEU A 306 21.05 17.36 3.45
C LEU A 306 22.50 17.13 3.89
N THR A 307 23.19 18.19 4.29
CA THR A 307 24.51 18.12 4.94
C THR A 307 24.37 17.97 6.45
N GLN A 308 25.44 17.59 7.16
CA GLN A 308 25.45 17.53 8.63
C GLN A 308 25.01 18.86 9.25
N GLU A 309 25.56 19.98 8.78
CA GLU A 309 25.20 21.32 9.27
C GLU A 309 23.70 21.62 9.10
N MET A 310 23.09 21.16 8.00
CA MET A 310 21.65 21.34 7.77
C MET A 310 20.81 20.46 8.70
N ILE A 311 21.23 19.22 8.97
CA ILE A 311 20.55 18.33 9.92
C ILE A 311 20.67 18.85 11.35
N ASP A 312 21.84 19.33 11.75
CA ASP A 312 22.04 19.91 13.08
C ASP A 312 21.15 21.15 13.27
N ALA A 313 21.11 22.03 12.27
CA ALA A 313 20.23 23.20 12.27
C ALA A 313 18.73 22.82 12.25
N ALA A 314 18.38 21.77 11.52
CA ALA A 314 17.01 21.23 11.50
C ALA A 314 16.60 20.73 12.88
N TYR A 315 17.46 19.97 13.57
CA TYR A 315 17.20 19.49 14.91
C TYR A 315 17.12 20.62 15.94
N GLU A 316 18.01 21.62 15.86
CA GLU A 316 17.94 22.80 16.73
C GLU A 316 16.62 23.55 16.56
N LYS A 317 16.11 23.63 15.33
CA LYS A 317 14.86 24.35 15.02
C LYS A 317 13.60 23.56 15.36
N ASP A 318 13.57 22.27 15.06
CA ASP A 318 12.35 21.45 15.02
C ASP A 318 12.40 20.19 15.90
N GLY A 319 13.53 19.91 16.55
CA GLY A 319 13.68 18.78 17.46
C GLY A 319 13.38 17.44 16.80
N GLU A 320 12.53 16.64 17.45
CA GLU A 320 12.14 15.30 16.99
C GLU A 320 11.58 15.29 15.56
N MET A 321 10.87 16.33 15.13
CA MET A 321 10.32 16.40 13.78
C MET A 321 11.42 16.30 12.70
N ALA A 322 12.60 16.89 12.94
CA ALA A 322 13.72 16.78 12.01
C ALA A 322 14.11 15.31 11.77
N PHE A 323 14.11 14.49 12.83
CA PHE A 323 14.38 13.06 12.72
C PHE A 323 13.25 12.30 12.02
N GLN A 324 12.01 12.49 12.48
CA GLN A 324 10.84 11.75 11.97
C GLN A 324 10.66 11.92 10.46
N TYR A 325 11.00 13.09 9.93
CA TYR A 325 10.89 13.38 8.51
C TYR A 325 12.18 13.14 7.71
N SER A 326 13.36 13.08 8.35
CA SER A 326 14.62 12.73 7.67
C SER A 326 14.84 11.22 7.56
N ILE A 327 14.25 10.41 8.45
CA ILE A 327 14.53 8.97 8.49
C ILE A 327 14.07 8.22 7.23
N GLY A 328 13.13 8.77 6.47
CA GLY A 328 12.71 8.23 5.18
C GLY A 328 13.51 8.74 3.98
N ASN A 329 14.46 9.66 4.18
CA ASN A 329 15.15 10.36 3.09
C ASN A 329 16.19 9.46 2.40
N GLU A 330 15.87 9.01 1.19
CA GLU A 330 16.73 8.12 0.40
C GLU A 330 18.11 8.73 0.09
N HIS A 331 18.23 10.05 -0.03
CA HIS A 331 19.53 10.70 -0.28
C HIS A 331 20.51 10.47 0.88
N LEU A 332 20.01 10.48 2.11
CA LEU A 332 20.81 10.20 3.30
C LEU A 332 21.18 8.72 3.39
N TRP A 333 20.23 7.82 3.11
CA TRP A 333 20.48 6.37 3.14
C TRP A 333 21.48 5.87 2.11
N ARG A 334 21.59 6.56 0.97
CA ARG A 334 22.48 6.16 -0.13
C ARG A 334 23.96 6.23 0.22
N THR A 335 24.35 7.00 1.23
CA THR A 335 25.75 7.24 1.60
C THR A 335 26.04 6.82 3.04
N THR A 336 27.25 6.35 3.32
CA THR A 336 27.66 5.99 4.69
C THR A 336 27.55 7.18 5.64
N ASP A 337 28.02 8.36 5.22
CA ASP A 337 27.98 9.58 6.03
C ASP A 337 26.53 9.97 6.37
N GLY A 338 25.61 9.90 5.39
CA GLY A 338 24.19 10.19 5.63
C GLY A 338 23.52 9.19 6.57
N ARG A 339 23.92 7.91 6.53
CA ARG A 339 23.44 6.90 7.50
C ARG A 339 23.97 7.15 8.91
N GLU A 340 25.23 7.53 9.06
CA GLU A 340 25.78 7.92 10.37
C GLU A 340 25.11 9.20 10.90
N MET A 341 24.84 10.18 10.04
CA MET A 341 24.04 11.37 10.39
C MET A 341 22.68 11.01 10.98
N LEU A 342 21.93 10.13 10.29
CA LEU A 342 20.63 9.65 10.77
C LEU A 342 20.75 8.88 12.09
N ARG A 343 21.79 8.05 12.23
CA ARG A 343 22.06 7.29 13.46
C ARG A 343 22.35 8.23 14.64
N SER A 344 23.21 9.22 14.45
CA SER A 344 23.52 10.24 15.47
C SER A 344 22.27 11.02 15.86
N LEU A 345 21.48 11.46 14.88
CA LEU A 345 20.23 12.18 15.11
C LEU A 345 19.23 11.34 15.93
N ALA A 346 19.12 10.03 15.65
CA ALA A 346 18.26 9.12 16.41
C ALA A 346 18.63 9.06 17.90
N TRP A 347 19.94 9.00 18.20
CA TRP A 347 20.43 9.01 19.59
C TRP A 347 20.23 10.36 20.28
N ILE A 348 20.45 11.47 19.57
CA ILE A 348 20.22 12.82 20.09
C ILE A 348 18.75 13.00 20.49
N VAL A 349 17.80 12.58 19.64
CA VAL A 349 16.37 12.60 19.95
C VAL A 349 16.05 11.74 21.17
N ASN A 350 16.64 10.55 21.26
CA ASN A 350 16.43 9.63 22.37
C ASN A 350 16.92 10.19 23.71
N GLU A 351 18.08 10.84 23.70
CA GLU A 351 18.66 11.49 24.88
C GLU A 351 17.79 12.67 25.35
N ALA A 352 17.20 13.41 24.42
CA ALA A 352 16.34 14.56 24.72
C ALA A 352 14.97 14.14 25.29
N ASP A 353 14.38 13.04 24.82
CA ASP A 353 13.12 12.51 25.33
C ASP A 353 13.24 12.05 26.80
N GLY A 354 14.37 11.44 27.17
CA GLY A 354 14.70 11.12 28.56
C GLY A 354 13.78 10.09 29.25
N SER A 355 12.83 9.48 28.53
CA SER A 355 11.92 8.47 29.05
C SER A 355 12.60 7.12 29.33
N GLY A 356 13.78 6.90 28.74
CA GLY A 356 14.47 5.60 28.74
C GLY A 356 13.95 4.61 27.70
N HIS A 357 12.94 4.99 26.92
CA HIS A 357 12.56 4.26 25.71
C HIS A 357 13.66 4.43 24.64
N LEU A 358 13.72 3.46 23.71
CA LEU A 358 14.72 3.41 22.63
C LEU A 358 14.04 3.59 21.26
N ASP A 359 12.97 4.39 21.20
CA ASP A 359 12.07 4.42 20.05
C ASP A 359 12.78 4.94 18.79
N ALA A 360 13.47 6.07 18.86
CA ALA A 360 14.20 6.62 17.72
C ALA A 360 15.35 5.70 17.24
N PRO A 361 16.22 5.16 18.12
CA PRO A 361 17.22 4.16 17.73
C PRO A 361 16.61 2.88 17.13
N ASN A 362 15.49 2.39 17.66
CA ASN A 362 14.80 1.22 17.13
C ASN A 362 14.17 1.51 15.76
N GLN A 363 13.60 2.69 15.56
CA GLN A 363 13.08 3.14 14.26
C GLN A 363 14.21 3.24 13.23
N PHE A 364 15.38 3.77 13.61
CA PHE A 364 16.57 3.77 12.77
C PHE A 364 16.97 2.36 12.36
N ARG A 365 17.13 1.43 13.31
CA ARG A 365 17.51 0.03 13.03
C ARG A 365 16.51 -0.68 12.11
N SER A 366 15.21 -0.48 12.36
CA SER A 366 14.16 -1.06 11.53
C SER A 366 14.20 -0.52 10.10
N THR A 367 14.44 0.78 9.95
CA THR A 367 14.54 1.42 8.63
C THR A 367 15.82 1.03 7.90
N GLU A 368 16.95 0.92 8.60
CA GLU A 368 18.22 0.45 8.06
C GLU A 368 18.07 -0.96 7.47
N ALA A 369 17.49 -1.90 8.23
CA ALA A 369 17.24 -3.26 7.75
C ALA A 369 16.30 -3.31 6.54
N HIS A 370 15.31 -2.41 6.49
CA HIS A 370 14.41 -2.29 5.34
C HIS A 370 15.14 -1.76 4.11
N MET A 371 15.92 -0.69 4.25
CA MET A 371 16.70 -0.08 3.17
C MET A 371 17.80 -1.02 2.65
N GLU A 372 18.47 -1.78 3.52
CA GLU A 372 19.46 -2.80 3.13
C GLU A 372 18.84 -3.90 2.28
N LYS A 373 17.60 -4.31 2.60
CA LYS A 373 16.85 -5.29 1.81
C LYS A 373 16.42 -4.75 0.44
N LEU A 374 16.00 -3.48 0.37
CA LEU A 374 15.54 -2.85 -0.88
C LEU A 374 16.70 -2.44 -1.80
N HIS A 375 17.80 -1.96 -1.21
CA HIS A 375 18.94 -1.38 -1.91
C HIS A 375 20.27 -1.95 -1.39
N PRO A 376 20.55 -3.26 -1.58
CA PRO A 376 21.76 -3.90 -1.05
C PRO A 376 23.04 -3.22 -1.55
N ASP A 377 22.97 -2.59 -2.73
CA ASP A 377 24.06 -1.85 -3.35
C ASP A 377 24.53 -0.63 -2.55
N TRP A 378 23.67 -0.02 -1.73
CA TRP A 378 24.03 1.15 -0.90
C TRP A 378 24.86 0.78 0.34
N PHE A 379 24.94 -0.51 0.68
CA PHE A 379 25.57 -1.04 1.89
C PHE A 379 26.81 -1.90 1.62
N LYS A 380 27.17 -2.15 0.35
CA LYS A 380 28.27 -3.06 -0.06
C LYS A 380 29.64 -2.70 0.53
N ASP A 381 29.90 -1.41 0.71
CA ASP A 381 31.20 -0.90 1.16
C ASP A 381 31.29 -0.75 2.69
N GLU A 382 30.23 -1.10 3.42
CA GLU A 382 30.29 -1.09 4.86
C GLU A 382 31.20 -2.23 5.35
N PRO A 383 32.12 -1.96 6.29
CA PRO A 383 32.81 -3.05 6.95
C PRO A 383 31.74 -3.98 7.51
N SER A 384 31.80 -5.26 7.15
CA SER A 384 30.83 -6.26 7.57
C SER A 384 30.53 -5.99 9.03
N LYS A 385 29.27 -5.60 9.33
CA LYS A 385 28.87 -5.31 10.70
C LYS A 385 29.45 -6.46 11.52
N PRO A 386 30.25 -6.21 12.58
CA PRO A 386 30.58 -7.29 13.48
C PRO A 386 29.24 -7.94 13.75
N GLN A 387 29.11 -9.23 13.40
CA GLN A 387 27.89 -9.93 13.71
C GLN A 387 27.71 -9.66 15.19
N ASP A 388 26.72 -8.81 15.52
CA ASP A 388 26.17 -8.80 16.86
C ASP A 388 25.95 -10.28 17.07
N VAL A 389 26.65 -10.81 18.07
CA VAL A 389 26.70 -12.23 18.29
C VAL A 389 25.32 -12.63 18.84
N GLU A 390 24.28 -12.54 18.02
CA GLU A 390 23.14 -13.44 18.01
C GLU A 390 23.72 -14.83 17.74
N GLY A 391 24.37 -15.39 18.77
CA GLY A 391 25.21 -16.57 18.61
C GLY A 391 26.30 -16.76 19.68
N ALA A 392 26.43 -15.88 20.67
CA ALA A 392 26.96 -16.34 21.96
C ALA A 392 25.79 -17.04 22.63
N VAL A 393 25.50 -18.25 22.16
CA VAL A 393 24.55 -19.18 22.76
C VAL A 393 24.95 -19.25 24.22
N ASN A 394 24.17 -18.59 25.07
CA ASN A 394 24.13 -18.95 26.48
C ASN A 394 23.92 -20.48 26.46
N PRO A 395 24.71 -21.31 27.15
CA PRO A 395 24.51 -22.76 27.12
C PRO A 395 23.08 -23.19 27.55
N ASP A 396 22.27 -22.26 28.05
CA ASP A 396 20.84 -22.39 28.35
C ASP A 396 19.88 -22.06 27.17
N ASP A 397 20.36 -21.48 26.05
CA ASP A 397 19.59 -21.12 24.84
C ASP A 397 19.77 -22.13 23.69
N VAL A 398 20.11 -23.39 24.00
CA VAL A 398 19.99 -24.48 23.02
C VAL A 398 18.49 -24.80 22.85
N PRO A 399 17.94 -24.84 21.63
CA PRO A 399 16.57 -25.25 21.42
C PRO A 399 16.35 -26.63 22.06
N ALA A 400 15.38 -26.72 22.97
CA ALA A 400 15.08 -27.97 23.68
C ALA A 400 14.95 -29.12 22.68
N THR A 401 15.79 -30.13 22.82
CA THR A 401 15.72 -31.30 21.94
C THR A 401 14.46 -32.09 22.28
N ARG A 402 14.03 -32.99 21.37
CA ARG A 402 12.93 -33.93 21.67
C ARG A 402 13.21 -34.77 22.92
N ALA A 403 14.47 -35.00 23.27
CA ALA A 403 14.84 -35.72 24.49
C ALA A 403 14.61 -34.87 25.76
N ASP A 404 14.88 -33.56 25.69
CA ASP A 404 14.67 -32.62 26.80
C ASP A 404 13.18 -32.41 27.07
N LEU A 405 12.37 -32.32 26.02
CA LEU A 405 10.91 -32.28 26.14
C LEU A 405 10.33 -33.58 26.72
N ALA A 406 10.91 -34.74 26.37
CA ALA A 406 10.51 -36.01 26.94
C ALA A 406 10.87 -36.11 28.44
N GLN A 407 12.05 -35.63 28.85
CA GLN A 407 12.43 -35.56 30.27
C GLN A 407 11.55 -34.58 31.06
N ALA A 408 11.25 -33.40 30.49
CA ALA A 408 10.34 -32.44 31.11
C ALA A 408 8.93 -33.03 31.31
N PHE A 409 8.43 -33.81 30.35
CA PHE A 409 7.16 -34.53 30.49
C PHE A 409 7.18 -35.59 31.59
N VAL A 410 8.29 -36.30 31.77
CA VAL A 410 8.45 -37.30 32.85
C VAL A 410 8.50 -36.62 34.21
N LEU A 411 9.21 -35.49 34.34
CA LEU A 411 9.29 -34.71 35.58
C LEU A 411 7.92 -34.10 35.95
N LEU A 412 7.23 -33.47 34.99
CA LEU A 412 5.88 -32.93 35.18
C LEU A 412 4.87 -34.00 35.58
N LYS A 413 4.94 -35.19 34.98
CA LYS A 413 4.07 -36.32 35.33
C LYS A 413 4.30 -36.80 36.77
N ASN A 414 5.57 -36.89 37.19
CA ASN A 414 5.93 -37.28 38.54
C ASN A 414 5.56 -36.21 39.60
N GLU A 415 5.55 -34.92 39.23
CA GLU A 415 5.08 -33.84 40.10
C GLU A 415 3.55 -33.78 40.20
N MET A 416 2.84 -34.04 39.10
CA MET A 416 1.38 -34.11 39.06
C MET A 416 0.82 -35.28 39.88
N ASP A 417 1.52 -36.43 39.90
CA ASP A 417 1.11 -37.57 40.73
C ASP A 417 1.35 -37.32 42.24
N ASN A 418 2.24 -36.39 42.60
CA ASN A 418 2.59 -36.06 43.98
C ASN A 418 1.78 -34.89 44.58
N ASN A 419 1.17 -34.01 43.78
CA ASN A 419 0.41 -32.86 44.27
C ASN A 419 -1.10 -32.98 44.00
N LYS A 420 -1.85 -33.45 44.99
CA LYS A 420 -3.32 -33.57 44.98
C LYS A 420 -4.09 -32.24 45.11
N VAL A 421 -3.49 -31.12 44.75
CA VAL A 421 -4.15 -29.82 44.79
C VAL A 421 -3.82 -29.08 43.51
N VAL A 422 -4.80 -29.01 42.59
CA VAL A 422 -5.20 -27.79 41.85
C VAL A 422 -6.26 -28.20 40.82
N LYS A 423 -7.50 -27.74 41.01
CA LYS A 423 -8.61 -27.83 40.04
C LYS A 423 -8.88 -26.48 39.35
N ARG A 424 -7.89 -25.58 39.27
CA ARG A 424 -8.07 -24.22 38.73
C ARG A 424 -6.93 -23.65 37.86
N LEU A 425 -5.86 -24.41 37.58
CA LEU A 425 -4.79 -23.96 36.66
C LEU A 425 -4.81 -24.62 35.26
N ASP A 426 -5.78 -25.49 34.97
CA ASP A 426 -5.76 -26.22 33.69
C ASP A 426 -5.93 -25.31 32.47
N TRP A 427 -6.77 -24.27 32.53
CA TRP A 427 -7.13 -23.55 31.30
C TRP A 427 -6.02 -22.62 30.78
N VAL A 428 -5.27 -21.97 31.68
CA VAL A 428 -4.17 -21.07 31.29
C VAL A 428 -2.97 -21.87 30.77
N PHE A 429 -2.71 -23.05 31.34
CA PHE A 429 -1.61 -23.92 30.93
C PHE A 429 -1.86 -24.55 29.54
N TRP A 430 -3.10 -24.94 29.24
CA TRP A 430 -3.45 -25.44 27.91
C TRP A 430 -3.35 -24.36 26.83
N ILE A 431 -3.65 -23.09 27.15
CA ILE A 431 -3.53 -21.97 26.22
C ILE A 431 -2.06 -21.68 25.89
N THR A 432 -1.17 -21.62 26.88
CA THR A 432 0.26 -21.40 26.62
C THR A 432 0.90 -22.56 25.85
N LEU A 433 0.50 -23.80 26.15
CA LEU A 433 0.99 -24.97 25.40
C LEU A 433 0.51 -24.96 23.93
N PHE A 434 -0.73 -24.54 23.68
CA PHE A 434 -1.27 -24.44 22.32
C PHE A 434 -0.60 -23.33 21.51
N ILE A 435 -0.31 -22.18 22.14
CA ILE A 435 0.39 -21.06 21.50
C ILE A 435 1.83 -21.46 21.15
N ALA A 436 2.53 -22.15 22.06
CA ALA A 436 3.86 -22.65 21.80
C ALA A 436 3.89 -23.68 20.66
N ALA A 437 2.93 -24.61 20.61
CA ALA A 437 2.82 -25.57 19.52
C ALA A 437 2.46 -24.92 18.18
N TYR A 438 1.61 -23.89 18.18
CA TYR A 438 1.20 -23.16 16.97
C TYR A 438 2.36 -22.35 16.37
N LEU A 439 3.22 -21.76 17.21
CA LEU A 439 4.38 -21.00 16.74
C LEU A 439 5.46 -21.89 16.11
N VAL A 440 5.61 -23.14 16.58
CA VAL A 440 6.58 -24.09 16.02
C VAL A 440 6.16 -24.62 14.64
N VAL A 441 4.86 -24.72 14.36
CA VAL A 441 4.35 -25.16 13.04
C VAL A 441 4.48 -24.07 11.96
N LYS A 442 4.64 -22.80 12.35
CA LYS A 442 4.72 -21.66 11.41
C LYS A 442 6.15 -21.32 10.94
N ILE A 443 7.16 -22.03 11.46
CA ILE A 443 8.59 -21.86 11.12
C ILE A 443 9.11 -23.01 10.22
N GLN A 444 8.21 -23.85 9.71
CA GLN A 444 8.47 -24.77 8.59
C GLN A 444 7.68 -24.31 7.37
#